data_AF-A0A3D1AKH7-F1
#
_entry.id   AF-A0A3D1AKH7-F1
#
_cell.length_a   1.000
_cell.length_b   1.000
_cell.length_c   1.000
_cell.angle_alpha   90.00
_cell.angle_beta   90.00
_cell.angle_gamma   90.00
#
_symmetry.space_group_name_H-M   'P 1'
#
loop_
_entity.id
_entity.type
_entity.pdbx_description
1 polymer ?
#
loop_
_entity_poly.entity_id
_entity_poly.type
_entity_poly.pdbx_seq_one_letter_code
_entity_poly.pdbx_strand_id
1 'polypeptide(L)'
;LKLAPFGPVLNFPLEIGKQWEQPYEENLTRLGANARKMSEKMVAKYSVTAYEKITVTAGTFEAFKIECQRYSESGKASSSDVFWYAPSIKKVVSYARRNNHFELLEYLIQ
;
A
#
# COMPACT_ATOMS: atom_id res chain seq x y z
N LEU A 1 9.28 -10.44 13.73
CA LEU A 1 8.58 -10.08 12.48
C LEU A 1 8.60 -8.57 12.33
N LYS A 2 9.23 -8.05 11.27
CA LYS A 2 9.27 -6.61 11.01
C LYS A 2 7.97 -6.25 10.29
N LEU A 3 7.02 -5.66 11.03
CA LEU A 3 5.78 -5.14 10.49
C LEU A 3 6.12 -4.20 9.32
N ALA A 4 5.55 -4.42 8.13
CA ALA A 4 5.69 -3.45 7.04
C ALA A 4 5.10 -2.11 7.53
N PRO A 5 5.90 -1.03 7.62
CA PRO A 5 5.52 0.13 8.43
C PRO A 5 4.39 1.01 7.87
N PHE A 6 3.80 0.68 6.71
CA PHE A 6 2.82 1.56 6.07
C PHE A 6 1.68 0.75 5.41
N GLY A 7 0.58 0.56 6.14
CA GLY A 7 -0.71 0.23 5.52
C GLY A 7 -1.21 1.38 4.64
N PRO A 8 -2.28 1.19 3.84
CA PRO A 8 -2.82 2.24 3.00
C PRO A 8 -3.42 3.35 3.88
N VAL A 9 -3.30 4.60 3.44
CA VAL A 9 -4.11 5.69 4.00
C VAL A 9 -5.51 5.54 3.42
N LEU A 10 -6.49 5.16 4.24
CA LEU A 10 -7.87 4.96 3.82
C LEU A 10 -8.63 6.28 3.82
N ASN A 11 -9.42 6.52 2.76
CA ASN A 11 -10.27 7.69 2.65
C ASN A 11 -11.73 7.25 2.48
N PHE A 12 -12.50 7.22 3.58
CA PHE A 12 -13.91 6.81 3.55
C PHE A 12 -14.82 7.92 2.97
N PRO A 13 -15.99 7.57 2.43
CA PRO A 13 -16.43 6.20 2.10
C PRO A 13 -15.54 5.59 1.02
N LEU A 14 -15.36 4.26 1.05
CA LEU A 14 -14.66 3.53 -0.02
C LEU A 14 -15.69 3.04 -1.03
N GLU A 15 -15.51 3.43 -2.28
CA GLU A 15 -16.40 3.09 -3.39
C GLU A 15 -15.54 2.79 -4.61
N ILE A 16 -16.00 1.86 -5.45
CA ILE A 16 -15.29 1.52 -6.69
C ILE A 16 -15.13 2.77 -7.54
N GLY A 17 -13.91 3.03 -8.02
CA GLY A 17 -13.56 4.23 -8.79
C GLY A 17 -13.08 5.41 -7.94
N LYS A 18 -13.21 5.38 -6.61
CA LYS A 18 -12.68 6.45 -5.75
C LYS A 18 -11.16 6.54 -5.85
N GLN A 19 -10.66 7.77 -5.95
CA GLN A 19 -9.23 8.08 -6.01
C GLN A 19 -8.87 9.17 -5.00
N TRP A 20 -7.65 9.10 -4.46
CA TRP A 20 -7.10 10.14 -3.59
C TRP A 20 -5.57 10.11 -3.60
N GLU A 21 -4.97 11.21 -3.18
CA GLU A 21 -3.52 11.35 -3.07
C GLU A 21 -3.12 11.65 -1.63
N GLN A 22 -1.97 11.12 -1.22
CA GLN A 22 -1.35 11.40 0.06
C GLN A 22 0.10 11.84 -0.17
N PRO A 23 0.42 13.13 0.04
CA PRO A 23 1.81 13.56 0.10
C PRO A 23 2.45 13.03 1.38
N TYR A 24 3.73 12.64 1.29
CA TYR A 24 4.55 12.23 2.42
C TYR A 24 6.03 12.51 2.16
N GLU A 25 6.84 12.54 3.21
CA GLU A 25 8.30 12.63 3.10
C GLU A 25 8.91 11.25 3.33
N GLU A 26 9.77 10.81 2.42
CA GLU A 26 10.56 9.60 2.58
C GLU A 26 11.96 9.96 3.04
N ASN A 27 12.36 9.42 4.20
CA ASN A 27 13.71 9.60 4.72
C ASN A 27 14.61 8.49 4.15
N LEU A 28 15.46 8.86 3.20
CA LEU A 28 16.43 7.99 2.57
C LEU A 28 17.78 8.11 3.29
N THR A 29 18.42 6.98 3.56
CA THR A 29 19.82 6.95 4.01
C THR A 29 20.65 6.35 2.89
N ARG A 30 21.48 7.17 2.24
CA ARG A 30 22.46 6.64 1.29
C ARG A 30 23.54 5.90 2.10
N LEU A 31 23.77 4.62 1.81
CA LEU A 31 24.80 3.82 2.47
C LEU A 31 26.15 3.97 1.74
N GLY A 32 27.26 3.90 2.47
CA GLY A 32 28.63 4.00 1.95
C GLY A 32 29.50 5.03 2.69
N ALA A 33 30.73 5.28 2.21
CA ALA A 33 31.69 6.20 2.83
C ALA A 33 31.17 7.64 2.99
N ASN A 34 30.16 8.02 2.20
CA ASN A 34 29.49 9.33 2.24
C ASN A 34 28.03 9.19 2.71
N ALA A 35 27.82 8.45 3.80
CA ALA A 35 26.48 8.28 4.36
C ALA A 35 25.85 9.64 4.67
N ARG A 36 24.70 9.92 4.03
CA ARG A 36 23.96 11.16 4.21
C ARG A 36 22.48 10.83 4.33
N LYS A 37 21.81 11.46 5.31
CA LYS A 37 20.35 11.49 5.40
C LYS A 37 19.82 12.46 4.35
N MET A 38 18.87 12.01 3.57
CA MET A 38 18.14 12.80 2.59
C MET A 38 16.65 12.62 2.87
N SER A 39 15.88 13.69 2.67
CA SER A 39 14.42 13.60 2.58
C SER A 39 14.02 13.86 1.13
N GLU A 40 13.09 13.05 0.64
CA GLU A 40 12.46 13.24 -0.67
C GLU A 40 10.95 13.39 -0.48
N LYS A 41 10.36 14.37 -1.16
CA LYS A 41 8.91 14.52 -1.21
C LYS A 41 8.34 13.50 -2.18
N MET A 42 7.33 12.79 -1.69
CA MET A 42 6.68 11.72 -2.40
C MET A 42 5.17 11.93 -2.41
N VAL A 43 4.51 11.38 -3.42
CA VAL A 43 3.05 11.33 -3.51
C VAL A 43 2.62 9.88 -3.70
N ALA A 44 1.73 9.40 -2.83
CA ALA A 44 1.05 8.13 -2.99
C ALA A 44 -0.34 8.37 -3.59
N LYS A 45 -0.60 7.83 -4.78
CA LYS A 45 -1.91 7.88 -5.44
C LYS A 45 -2.63 6.55 -5.23
N TYR A 46 -3.85 6.62 -4.72
CA TYR A 46 -4.67 5.45 -4.41
C TYR A 46 -5.91 5.40 -5.29
N SER A 47 -6.33 4.19 -5.63
CA SER A 47 -7.54 3.93 -6.41
C SER A 47 -8.25 2.68 -5.90
N VAL A 48 -9.55 2.77 -5.60
CA VAL A 48 -10.39 1.57 -5.38
C VAL A 48 -10.73 0.98 -6.75
N THR A 49 -10.19 -0.19 -7.05
CA THR A 49 -10.32 -0.83 -8.37
C THR A 49 -11.37 -1.92 -8.40
N ALA A 50 -11.68 -2.54 -7.26
CA ALA A 50 -12.70 -3.59 -7.17
C ALA A 50 -13.26 -3.74 -5.75
N TYR A 51 -14.39 -4.44 -5.63
CA TYR A 51 -14.89 -5.05 -4.41
C TYR A 51 -15.08 -6.53 -4.68
N GLU A 52 -14.27 -7.38 -4.06
CA GLU A 52 -14.15 -8.80 -4.44
C GLU A 52 -13.97 -9.71 -3.22
N LYS A 53 -14.27 -11.00 -3.41
CA LYS A 53 -13.95 -12.03 -2.40
C LYS A 53 -12.48 -12.39 -2.49
N ILE A 54 -11.79 -12.35 -1.35
CA ILE A 54 -10.42 -12.83 -1.21
C ILE A 54 -10.35 -13.89 -0.12
N THR A 55 -9.64 -14.98 -0.40
CA THR A 55 -9.35 -16.03 0.58
C THR A 55 -7.90 -15.91 1.02
N VAL A 56 -7.70 -15.86 2.33
CA VAL A 56 -6.39 -15.89 3.01
C VAL A 56 -6.41 -17.02 4.05
N THR A 57 -5.28 -17.30 4.69
CA THR A 57 -5.20 -18.34 5.74
C THR A 57 -6.26 -18.18 6.84
N ALA A 58 -6.63 -16.94 7.19
CA ALA A 58 -7.63 -16.64 8.20
C ALA A 58 -9.10 -16.81 7.75
N GLY A 59 -9.35 -17.10 6.46
CA GLY A 59 -10.68 -17.31 5.89
C GLY A 59 -10.95 -16.47 4.63
N THR A 60 -12.21 -16.41 4.24
CA THR A 60 -12.68 -15.67 3.06
C THR A 60 -13.42 -14.40 3.47
N PHE A 61 -13.03 -13.28 2.87
CA PHE A 61 -13.59 -11.96 3.15
C PHE A 61 -14.03 -11.28 1.86
N GLU A 62 -15.10 -10.49 1.92
CA GLU A 62 -15.37 -9.47 0.90
C GLU A 62 -14.54 -8.23 1.23
N ALA A 63 -13.79 -7.72 0.26
CA ALA A 63 -12.83 -6.66 0.47
C ALA A 63 -12.74 -5.71 -0.72
N PHE A 64 -12.50 -4.43 -0.42
CA PHE A 64 -12.10 -3.45 -1.42
C PHE A 64 -10.64 -3.67 -1.82
N LYS A 65 -10.41 -3.83 -3.12
CA LYS A 65 -9.07 -3.83 -3.71
C LYS A 65 -8.64 -2.39 -3.97
N ILE A 66 -7.56 -1.97 -3.31
CA ILE A 66 -7.01 -0.62 -3.38
C ILE A 66 -5.62 -0.72 -4.00
N GLU A 67 -5.45 -0.13 -5.17
CA GLU A 67 -4.13 0.02 -5.79
C GLU A 67 -3.49 1.32 -5.31
N CYS A 68 -2.18 1.27 -5.06
CA CYS A 68 -1.38 2.42 -4.68
C CYS A 68 -0.17 2.53 -5.59
N GLN A 69 0.04 3.70 -6.20
CA GLN A 69 1.26 4.03 -6.93
C GLN A 69 1.97 5.17 -6.23
N ARG A 70 3.26 5.00 -5.96
CA ARG A 70 4.08 6.04 -5.32
C ARG A 70 5.03 6.66 -6.32
N TYR A 71 5.15 7.98 -6.25
CA TYR A 71 6.00 8.76 -7.11
C TYR A 71 6.82 9.73 -6.28
N SER A 72 8.04 9.99 -6.71
CA SER A 72 8.77 11.18 -6.29
C SER A 72 8.13 12.44 -6.88
N GLU A 73 8.38 13.58 -6.27
CA GLU A 73 8.01 14.90 -6.82
C GLU A 73 8.60 15.11 -8.23
N SER A 74 9.72 14.44 -8.56
CA SER A 74 10.31 14.41 -9.91
C SER A 74 9.54 13.56 -10.93
N GLY A 75 8.45 12.91 -10.53
CA GLY A 75 7.59 12.08 -11.39
C GLY A 75 8.07 10.64 -11.60
N LYS A 76 9.22 10.25 -11.05
CA LYS A 76 9.69 8.86 -11.11
C LYS A 76 8.86 7.97 -10.20
N ALA A 77 8.20 6.98 -10.79
CA ALA A 77 7.46 5.94 -10.06
C ALA A 77 8.43 5.09 -9.24
N SER A 78 8.17 4.96 -7.94
CA SER A 78 9.05 4.25 -7.00
C SER A 78 8.51 2.87 -6.62
N SER A 79 7.19 2.69 -6.58
CA SER A 79 6.58 1.41 -6.20
C SER A 79 5.11 1.35 -6.60
N SER A 80 4.60 0.12 -6.76
CA SER A 80 3.19 -0.18 -6.89
C SER A 80 2.79 -1.23 -5.86
N ASP A 81 1.72 -0.97 -5.13
CA ASP A 81 1.19 -1.82 -4.08
C ASP A 81 -0.31 -2.08 -4.29
N VAL A 82 -0.81 -3.19 -3.76
CA VAL A 82 -2.22 -3.54 -3.72
C VAL A 82 -2.60 -3.96 -2.31
N PHE A 83 -3.71 -3.43 -1.81
CA PHE A 83 -4.26 -3.75 -0.49
C PHE A 83 -5.68 -4.27 -0.64
N TRP A 84 -6.05 -5.27 0.17
CA TRP A 84 -7.42 -5.75 0.28
C TRP A 84 -7.97 -5.37 1.65
N TYR A 85 -8.90 -4.42 1.70
CA TYR A 85 -9.52 -3.95 2.93
C TYR A 85 -10.92 -4.55 3.10
N ALA A 86 -11.13 -5.35 4.15
CA ALA A 86 -12.41 -5.95 4.49
C ALA A 86 -13.21 -5.00 5.42
N PRO A 87 -14.33 -4.41 4.95
CA PRO A 87 -15.11 -3.48 5.76
C PRO A 87 -15.81 -4.15 6.94
N SER A 88 -16.16 -5.44 6.84
CA SER A 88 -16.85 -6.20 7.90
C SER A 88 -16.04 -6.27 9.20
N ILE A 89 -14.71 -6.36 9.10
CA ILE A 89 -13.78 -6.42 10.24
C ILE A 89 -12.91 -5.17 10.37
N LYS A 90 -13.05 -4.21 9.44
CA LYS A 90 -12.33 -2.95 9.40
C LYS A 90 -10.80 -3.10 9.37
N LYS A 91 -10.30 -4.05 8.58
CA LYS A 91 -8.87 -4.38 8.49
C LYS A 91 -8.44 -4.63 7.05
N VAL A 92 -7.15 -4.39 6.78
CA VAL A 92 -6.49 -4.94 5.60
C VAL A 92 -6.21 -6.41 5.85
N VAL A 93 -6.74 -7.28 5.01
CA VAL A 93 -6.63 -8.75 5.13
C VAL A 93 -5.53 -9.33 4.25
N SER A 94 -5.12 -8.60 3.21
CA SER A 94 -4.03 -9.02 2.32
C SER A 94 -3.33 -7.80 1.72
N TYR A 95 -2.08 -8.01 1.32
CA TYR A 95 -1.23 -7.02 0.70
C TYR A 95 -0.31 -7.67 -0.32
N ALA A 96 -0.08 -6.98 -1.43
CA ALA A 96 0.90 -7.35 -2.43
C ALA A 96 1.69 -6.13 -2.85
N ARG A 97 3.00 -6.30 -3.06
CA ARG A 97 3.82 -5.33 -3.78
C ARG A 97 4.01 -5.80 -5.21
N ARG A 98 3.67 -4.96 -6.18
CA ARG A 98 4.01 -5.18 -7.59
C ARG A 98 5.46 -4.72 -7.84
N ASN A 99 6.38 -5.67 -7.73
CA ASN A 99 7.69 -5.60 -8.38
C ASN A 99 7.63 -6.45 -9.67
N ASN A 100 8.78 -6.71 -10.35
CA ASN A 100 8.85 -7.73 -11.43
C ASN A 100 8.41 -9.14 -10.96
N HIS A 101 8.16 -9.34 -9.67
CA HIS A 101 7.51 -10.51 -9.08
C HIS A 101 6.39 -10.04 -8.14
N PHE A 102 5.24 -10.73 -8.17
CA PHE A 102 4.17 -10.57 -7.18
C PHE A 102 4.54 -11.37 -5.93
N GLU A 103 4.71 -10.70 -4.80
CA GLU A 103 4.80 -11.38 -3.49
C GLU A 103 3.53 -11.06 -2.70
N LEU A 104 2.74 -12.10 -2.42
CA LEU A 104 1.57 -12.02 -1.55
C LEU A 104 2.05 -12.14 -0.11
N LEU A 105 1.85 -11.09 0.68
CA LEU A 105 2.08 -11.12 2.11
C LEU A 105 0.71 -11.14 2.79
N GLU A 106 0.33 -12.32 3.28
CA GLU A 106 -0.89 -12.49 4.05
C GLU A 106 -0.70 -11.89 5.44
N TYR A 107 -1.62 -11.01 5.84
CA TYR A 107 -1.66 -10.55 7.23
C TYR A 107 -2.46 -11.54 8.06
N LEU A 108 -1.81 -12.17 9.03
CA LEU A 108 -2.50 -12.87 10.10
C LEU A 108 -3.19 -11.82 10.98
N ILE A 109 -4.52 -11.85 11.01
CA ILE A 109 -5.33 -11.06 11.93
C ILE A 109 -5.05 -11.63 13.33
N GLN A 110 -4.32 -10.90 14.18
CA GLN A 110 -4.21 -11.16 15.63
C GLN A 110 -5.25 -10.33 16.38
#